data_AF-A0A830F7W9-F1
#
_entry.id   AF-A0A830F7W9-F1
#
_cell.length_a   1.000
_cell.length_b   1.000
_cell.length_c   1.000
_cell.angle_alpha   90.00
_cell.angle_beta   90.00
_cell.angle_gamma   90.00
#
_symmetry.space_group_name_H-M   'P 1'
#
loop_
_entity.id
_entity.type
_entity.pdbx_description
1 polymer ?
#
loop_
_entity_poly.entity_id
_entity_poly.type
_entity_poly.pdbx_seq_one_letter_code
_entity_poly.pdbx_strand_id
1 'polypeptide(L)' 'MPTRVTVTCPDCEFEAAFSKLRDARECVDDHERDGHDPDWRIDRLTAGVERAGDDAGVCGGDDCNPDSPLLVDRE' A
#
# COMPACT_ATOMS: atom_id res chain seq x y z
N MET A 1 -6.55 -14.17 -0.02
CA MET A 1 -5.97 -13.58 -1.25
C MET A 1 -4.68 -12.89 -0.89
N PRO A 2 -3.59 -13.02 -1.68
CA PRO A 2 -2.34 -12.32 -1.42
C PRO A 2 -2.42 -10.84 -1.82
N THR A 3 -1.62 -10.00 -1.18
CA THR A 3 -1.40 -8.61 -1.60
C THR A 3 -0.86 -8.60 -3.03
N ARG A 4 -1.29 -7.62 -3.83
CA ARG A 4 -0.77 -7.36 -5.17
C ARG A 4 -0.55 -5.86 -5.33
N VAL A 5 0.65 -5.48 -5.73
CA VAL A 5 1.04 -4.10 -6.02
C VAL A 5 1.67 -4.07 -7.40
N THR A 6 1.28 -3.11 -8.21
CA THR A 6 1.86 -2.90 -9.55
C THR A 6 2.66 -1.61 -9.52
N VAL A 7 3.89 -1.65 -10.04
CA VAL A 7 4.78 -0.50 -10.23
C VAL A 7 4.99 -0.34 -11.73
N THR A 8 4.77 0.86 -12.24
CA THR A 8 4.93 1.21 -13.66
C THR A 8 5.75 2.48 -13.77
N CYS A 9 6.80 2.48 -14.59
CA CYS A 9 7.60 3.65 -14.85
C CYS A 9 7.28 4.25 -16.22
N PRO A 10 6.74 5.49 -16.30
CA PRO A 10 6.49 6.15 -17.57
C PRO A 10 7.79 6.57 -18.28
N ASP A 11 8.89 6.73 -17.55
CA ASP A 11 10.19 7.17 -18.10
C ASP A 11 10.99 6.06 -18.80
N CYS A 12 10.80 4.78 -18.42
CA CYS A 12 11.62 3.67 -18.90
C CYS A 12 10.86 2.39 -19.31
N GLU A 13 9.55 2.49 -19.55
CA GLU A 13 8.68 1.37 -19.96
C GLU A 13 8.66 0.17 -18.98
N PHE A 14 9.15 0.36 -17.76
CA PHE A 14 9.18 -0.67 -16.74
C PHE A 14 7.77 -0.96 -16.19
N GLU A 15 7.38 -2.22 -16.10
CA GLU A 15 6.17 -2.66 -15.42
C GLU A 15 6.44 -3.94 -14.64
N ALA A 16 6.14 -3.95 -13.34
CA ALA A 16 6.30 -5.11 -12.48
C ALA A 16 5.18 -5.23 -11.44
N ALA A 17 4.79 -6.47 -11.13
CA ALA A 17 3.82 -6.78 -10.10
C ALA A 17 4.47 -7.55 -8.94
N PHE A 18 4.22 -7.08 -7.72
CA PHE A 18 4.78 -7.59 -6.48
C PHE A 18 3.70 -8.15 -5.57
N SER A 19 4.05 -9.18 -4.81
CA SER A 19 3.17 -9.79 -3.79
C SER A 19 3.44 -9.26 -2.37
N LYS A 20 4.48 -8.44 -2.20
CA LYS A 20 4.88 -7.82 -0.94
C LYS A 20 5.07 -6.32 -1.13
N LEU A 21 4.56 -5.53 -0.19
CA LEU A 21 4.73 -4.08 -0.18
C LEU A 21 6.19 -3.66 -0.02
N ARG A 22 6.98 -4.43 0.72
CA ARG A 22 8.43 -4.19 0.88
C ARG A 22 9.13 -4.21 -0.48
N ASP A 23 8.98 -5.30 -1.21
CA ASP A 23 9.63 -5.50 -2.51
C ASP A 23 9.20 -4.42 -3.52
N ALA A 24 7.90 -4.06 -3.53
CA ALA A 24 7.39 -2.95 -4.35
C ALA A 24 8.03 -1.61 -3.95
N ARG A 25 8.20 -1.34 -2.66
CA ARG A 25 8.82 -0.11 -2.15
C ARG A 25 10.30 -0.02 -2.51
N GLU A 26 11.03 -1.12 -2.44
CA GLU A 26 12.43 -1.18 -2.87
C GLU A 26 12.57 -0.88 -4.36
N CYS A 27 11.65 -1.39 -5.19
CA CYS A 27 11.63 -1.11 -6.63
C CYS A 27 11.34 0.37 -6.95
N VAL A 28 10.45 1.01 -6.20
CA VAL A 28 10.19 2.45 -6.33
C VAL A 28 11.42 3.27 -5.92
N ASP A 29 12.04 2.97 -4.79
CA ASP A 29 13.24 3.68 -4.29
C ASP A 29 14.42 3.57 -5.27
N ASP A 30 14.59 2.41 -5.89
CA ASP A 30 15.59 2.17 -6.94
C ASP A 30 15.34 3.06 -8.18
N HIS A 31 14.10 3.11 -8.65
CA HIS A 31 13.72 3.99 -9.77
C HIS A 31 13.87 5.48 -9.45
N GLU A 32 13.45 5.90 -8.25
CA GLU A 32 13.63 7.28 -7.79
C GLU A 32 15.12 7.66 -7.74
N ARG A 33 16.00 6.72 -7.39
CA ARG A 33 17.46 6.91 -7.40
C ARG A 33 18.05 6.98 -8.80
N ASP A 34 17.48 6.23 -9.75
CA ASP A 34 17.82 6.33 -11.17
C ASP A 34 17.30 7.64 -11.81
N GLY A 35 16.52 8.43 -11.07
CA GLY A 35 15.98 9.71 -11.50
C GLY A 35 14.67 9.60 -12.27
N HIS A 36 14.00 8.45 -12.19
CA HIS A 36 12.66 8.23 -12.73
C HIS A 36 11.60 8.53 -11.67
N ASP A 37 10.36 8.79 -12.13
CA ASP A 37 9.20 8.96 -11.25
C ASP A 37 8.19 7.84 -11.50
N PRO A 38 8.37 6.65 -10.86
CA PRO A 38 7.51 5.50 -11.10
C PRO A 38 6.13 5.68 -10.42
N ASP A 39 5.06 5.39 -11.16
CA ASP A 39 3.72 5.25 -10.60
C ASP A 39 3.56 3.87 -9.94
N TRP A 40 2.77 3.79 -8.88
CA TRP A 40 2.48 2.53 -8.22
C TRP A 40 1.05 2.48 -7.68
N ARG A 41 0.45 1.28 -7.75
CA ARG A 41 -0.92 1.02 -7.28
C ARG A 41 -0.98 -0.28 -6.50
N ILE A 42 -1.69 -0.24 -5.38
CA ILE A 42 -2.08 -1.45 -4.65
C ILE A 42 -3.37 -1.99 -5.26
N ASP A 43 -3.27 -3.05 -6.05
CA ASP A 43 -4.44 -3.70 -6.68
C ASP A 43 -5.26 -4.51 -5.68
N ARG A 44 -4.59 -5.16 -4.71
CA ARG A 44 -5.24 -5.96 -3.65
C ARG A 44 -4.39 -5.95 -2.40
N LEU A 45 -5.03 -5.97 -1.25
CA LEU A 45 -4.39 -6.25 0.02
C LEU A 45 -4.79 -7.64 0.50
N THR A 46 -4.03 -8.19 1.45
CA THR A 46 -4.52 -9.38 2.16
C THR A 46 -5.70 -8.98 3.04
N ALA A 47 -6.70 -9.86 3.15
CA ALA A 47 -7.92 -9.61 3.92
C ALA A 47 -7.66 -9.19 5.39
N GLY A 48 -6.53 -9.61 5.97
CA GLY A 48 -6.13 -9.17 7.31
C GLY A 48 -5.72 -7.70 7.37
N VAL A 49 -5.08 -7.18 6.32
CA VAL A 49 -4.67 -5.77 6.23
C VAL A 49 -5.85 -4.88 5.88
N GLU A 50 -6.75 -5.33 5.00
CA GLU A 50 -7.98 -4.60 4.66
C GLU A 50 -8.83 -4.38 5.92
N ARG A 51 -9.03 -5.45 6.71
CA ARG A 51 -9.77 -5.37 7.98
C ARG A 51 -9.08 -4.50 9.02
N ALA A 52 -7.75 -4.57 9.14
CA ALA A 52 -7.01 -3.73 10.07
C ALA A 52 -7.08 -2.24 9.68
N GLY A 53 -7.07 -1.92 8.40
CA GLY A 53 -7.19 -0.55 7.92
C GLY A 53 -8.62 0.01 8.00
N ASP A 54 -9.63 -0.84 7.82
CA ASP A 54 -11.05 -0.51 8.09
C ASP A 54 -11.27 -0.20 9.58
N ASP A 55 -10.76 -1.07 10.44
CA ASP A 55 -10.81 -0.91 11.90
C ASP A 55 -10.09 0.38 12.36
N ALA A 56 -9.00 0.76 11.69
CA ALA A 56 -8.26 1.98 11.95
C ALA A 56 -8.81 3.24 11.23
N GLY A 57 -9.82 3.12 10.37
CA GLY A 57 -10.35 4.23 9.55
C GLY A 57 -9.36 4.80 8.52
N VAL A 58 -8.32 4.06 8.15
CA VAL A 58 -7.26 4.50 7.23
C VAL A 58 -7.63 4.23 5.75
N CYS A 59 -8.54 3.29 5.49
CA CYS A 59 -8.97 2.88 4.16
C CYS A 59 -10.11 3.73 3.58
N GLY A 60 -10.03 5.06 3.60
CA GLY A 60 -10.95 5.95 2.86
C GLY A 60 -12.44 5.83 3.20
N GLY A 61 -12.80 5.17 4.31
CA GLY A 61 -14.12 5.26 4.92
C GLY A 61 -14.17 6.51 5.79
N ASP A 62 -15.25 7.30 5.70
CA ASP A 62 -15.44 8.54 6.47
C ASP A 62 -15.53 8.30 8.00
N ASP A 63 -15.55 7.04 8.45
CA ASP A 63 -15.77 6.66 9.83
C ASP A 63 -14.73 5.60 10.27
N CYS A 64 -13.99 5.89 11.34
CA CYS A 64 -13.19 4.89 12.05
C CYS A 64 -14.14 3.94 12.81
N ASN A 65 -13.85 2.64 12.86
CA ASN A 65 -14.63 1.72 13.70
C ASN A 65 -14.42 2.05 15.20
N PRO A 66 -15.44 2.51 15.95
CA PRO A 66 -15.27 2.96 17.34
C PRO A 66 -14.96 1.83 18.33
N ASP A 67 -15.20 0.56 17.96
CA ASP A 67 -14.90 -0.62 18.77
C ASP A 67 -13.51 -1.21 18.50
N SER A 68 -12.67 -0.53 17.72
CA SER A 68 -11.33 -0.99 17.37
C SER A 68 -10.41 -1.05 18.60
N PRO A 69 -9.71 -2.16 18.88
CA PRO A 69 -8.67 -2.21 19.92
C PRO A 69 -7.44 -1.35 19.61
N LEU A 70 -7.36 -0.76 18.41
CA LEU A 70 -6.32 0.19 18.01
C LEU A 70 -6.66 1.63 18.40
N LEU A 71 -7.92 1.91 18.75
CA LEU A 71 -8.33 3.15 19.41
C LEU A 71 -7.94 3.07 20.88
N VAL A 72 -6.65 3.27 21.17
CA VAL A 72 -6.23 3.57 22.54
C VAL A 72 -6.48 5.06 22.79
N ASP A 73 -7.44 5.36 23.66
CA ASP A 73 -7.62 6.73 24.17
C ASP A 73 -6.28 7.20 24.77
N ARG A 74 -5.70 8.23 24.15
CA ARG A 74 -4.50 8.89 24.68
C ARG A 74 -4.95 9.88 25.74
N GLU A 75 -4.91 9.44 27.01
CA GLU A 75 -4.99 10.34 28.18
C GLU A 75 -3.73 11.19 28.36
#